data_AF-A0A2W7R1E5-F1
#
_entry.id   AF-A0A2W7R1E5-F1
#
_cell.length_a   1.000
_cell.length_b   1.000
_cell.length_c   1.000
_cell.angle_alpha   90.00
_cell.angle_beta   90.00
_cell.angle_gamma   90.00
#
_symmetry.space_group_name_H-M   'P 1'
#
loop_
_entity.id
_entity.type
_entity.pdbx_description
1 polymer ?
#
loop_
_entity_poly.entity_id
_entity_poly.type
_entity_poly.pdbx_seq_one_letter_code
_entity_poly.pdbx_strand_id
1 'polypeptide(L)'
;MNKEQLKKDIFPAELMLQLFRDIPDVESKIRMVNEYIEKVHGVYDEDVLLIKQQNQIAHIYWISEQHEQSIHHFEIVVESMEVEDYPSLYFLALNLLIRGNRILSNYKAAEKWVALAFESSGIFNPAENLINLNDYADLLTESGKVFENKHMPLIQSIIDEYGFPEKLEDPITTIRSMRKSYQYWARKLGEMELKSAESSLTDNILAYENYTKSCEIGWFRNYASNSLDRLKSK
;
A
#
# COMPACT_ATOMS: atom_id res chain seq x y z
N MET A 1 -23.79 -2.09 -4.45
CA MET A 1 -22.69 -1.83 -3.50
C MET A 1 -22.87 -0.57 -2.66
N ASN A 2 -22.84 -0.72 -1.33
CA ASN A 2 -22.86 0.37 -0.34
C ASN A 2 -21.43 0.85 0.01
N LYS A 3 -21.03 2.02 -0.49
CA LYS A 3 -19.66 2.58 -0.29
C LYS A 3 -19.31 2.87 1.17
N GLU A 4 -20.29 3.28 1.99
CA GLU A 4 -20.06 3.57 3.40
C GLU A 4 -19.80 2.29 4.22
N GLN A 5 -20.45 1.19 3.85
CA GLN A 5 -20.16 -0.11 4.45
C GLN A 5 -18.82 -0.67 3.96
N LEU A 6 -18.47 -0.47 2.68
CA LEU A 6 -17.19 -0.91 2.12
C LEU A 6 -15.98 -0.30 2.86
N LYS A 7 -16.09 0.96 3.28
CA LYS A 7 -15.03 1.67 4.01
C LYS A 7 -14.93 1.29 5.50
N LYS A 8 -15.87 0.50 6.03
CA LYS A 8 -15.84 0.05 7.43
C LYS A 8 -15.08 -1.26 7.59
N ASP A 9 -14.49 -1.44 8.76
CA ASP A 9 -14.02 -2.74 9.21
C ASP A 9 -15.23 -3.56 9.66
N ILE A 10 -15.56 -4.58 8.86
CA ILE A 10 -16.67 -5.49 9.17
C ILE A 10 -16.20 -6.68 10.02
N PHE A 11 -14.91 -7.00 10.03
CA PHE A 11 -14.36 -8.10 10.82
C PHE A 11 -13.99 -7.61 12.23
N PRO A 12 -14.49 -8.25 13.30
CA PRO A 12 -14.12 -7.90 14.67
C PRO A 12 -12.64 -8.14 14.92
N ALA A 13 -12.03 -7.31 15.77
CA ALA A 13 -10.61 -7.40 16.11
C ALA A 13 -10.23 -8.79 16.67
N GLU A 14 -11.12 -9.38 17.47
CA GLU A 14 -10.91 -10.72 18.06
C GLU A 14 -10.83 -11.80 16.98
N LEU A 15 -11.69 -11.73 15.96
CA LEU A 15 -11.66 -12.66 14.83
C LEU A 15 -10.36 -12.49 14.03
N MET A 16 -9.94 -11.25 13.77
CA MET A 16 -8.69 -10.97 13.06
C MET A 16 -7.47 -11.50 13.82
N LEU A 17 -7.45 -11.38 15.15
CA LEU A 17 -6.39 -11.92 16.00
C LEU A 17 -6.33 -13.45 15.92
N GLN A 18 -7.48 -14.12 15.99
CA GLN A 18 -7.55 -15.58 15.87
C GLN A 18 -7.01 -16.07 14.52
N LEU A 19 -7.39 -15.42 13.42
CA LEU A 19 -6.91 -15.76 12.07
C LEU A 19 -5.38 -15.68 11.93
N PHE A 20 -4.73 -14.73 12.59
CA PHE A 20 -3.29 -14.48 12.43
C PHE A 20 -2.40 -15.11 13.51
N ARG A 21 -2.94 -15.45 14.69
CA ARG A 21 -2.15 -16.01 15.80
C ARG A 21 -2.47 -17.45 16.13
N ASP A 22 -3.76 -17.81 16.13
CA ASP A 22 -4.22 -19.01 16.83
C ASP A 22 -4.46 -20.17 15.87
N ILE A 23 -4.80 -19.89 14.61
CA ILE A 23 -5.10 -20.89 13.60
C ILE A 23 -3.89 -21.08 12.69
N PRO A 24 -3.31 -22.29 12.57
CA PRO A 24 -2.12 -22.49 11.76
C PRO A 24 -2.45 -22.74 10.28
N ASP A 25 -3.53 -23.45 9.96
CA ASP A 25 -3.82 -23.93 8.61
C ASP A 25 -4.76 -23.00 7.81
N VAL A 26 -4.55 -22.99 6.49
CA VAL A 26 -5.29 -22.14 5.53
C VAL A 26 -6.78 -22.48 5.50
N GLU A 27 -7.13 -23.75 5.47
CA GLU A 27 -8.53 -24.20 5.34
C GLU A 27 -9.38 -23.76 6.53
N SER A 28 -8.86 -23.89 7.75
CA SER A 28 -9.56 -23.46 8.96
C SER A 28 -9.70 -21.95 9.04
N LYS A 29 -8.70 -21.18 8.57
CA LYS A 29 -8.83 -19.71 8.47
C LYS A 29 -9.93 -19.30 7.50
N ILE A 30 -9.96 -19.92 6.31
CA ILE A 30 -10.98 -19.63 5.30
C ILE A 30 -12.37 -20.02 5.81
N ARG A 31 -12.50 -21.19 6.45
CA ARG A 31 -13.76 -21.62 7.06
C ARG A 31 -14.26 -20.60 8.08
N MET A 32 -13.38 -20.11 8.97
CA MET A 32 -13.74 -19.08 9.95
C MET A 32 -14.21 -17.77 9.30
N VAL A 33 -13.55 -17.33 8.22
CA VAL A 33 -13.98 -16.14 7.45
C VAL A 33 -15.38 -16.39 6.87
N ASN A 34 -15.61 -17.55 6.24
CA ASN A 34 -16.89 -17.88 5.62
C ASN A 34 -18.02 -17.98 6.64
N GLU A 35 -17.79 -18.63 7.78
CA GLU A 35 -18.74 -18.72 8.89
C GLU A 35 -19.12 -17.34 9.43
N TYR A 36 -18.15 -16.42 9.50
CA TYR A 36 -18.43 -15.03 9.92
C TYR A 36 -19.26 -14.27 8.89
N ILE A 37 -18.93 -14.39 7.60
CA ILE A 37 -19.66 -13.72 6.53
C ILE A 37 -21.13 -14.19 6.50
N GLU A 38 -21.38 -15.49 6.64
CA GLU A 38 -22.73 -16.04 6.73
C GLU A 38 -23.48 -15.49 7.96
N LYS A 39 -22.81 -15.37 9.11
CA LYS A 39 -23.41 -14.81 10.33
C LYS A 39 -23.89 -13.37 10.16
N VAL A 40 -23.19 -12.57 9.36
CA VAL A 40 -23.54 -11.14 9.12
C VAL A 40 -24.32 -10.94 7.82
N HIS A 41 -24.69 -12.02 7.15
CA HIS A 41 -25.51 -11.98 5.94
C HIS A 41 -26.86 -11.29 6.22
N GLY A 42 -27.30 -10.44 5.29
CA GLY A 42 -28.50 -9.62 5.44
C GLY A 42 -28.34 -8.37 6.34
N VAL A 43 -27.18 -8.18 7.01
CA VAL A 43 -26.85 -6.94 7.74
C VAL A 43 -26.08 -5.96 6.85
N TYR A 44 -25.24 -6.48 5.95
CA TYR A 44 -24.43 -5.72 5.00
C TYR A 44 -24.88 -5.98 3.57
N ASP A 45 -24.60 -5.02 2.69
CA ASP A 45 -24.75 -5.14 1.23
C ASP A 45 -23.93 -6.33 0.70
N GLU A 46 -24.51 -7.11 -0.21
CA GLU A 46 -23.94 -8.37 -0.69
C GLU A 46 -22.60 -8.16 -1.42
N ASP A 47 -22.49 -7.10 -2.23
CA ASP A 47 -21.24 -6.77 -2.94
C ASP A 47 -20.13 -6.43 -1.94
N VAL A 48 -20.48 -5.72 -0.85
CA VAL A 48 -19.53 -5.40 0.23
C VAL A 48 -19.05 -6.66 0.92
N LEU A 49 -19.95 -7.60 1.24
CA LEU A 49 -19.59 -8.88 1.86
C LEU A 49 -18.68 -9.68 0.94
N LEU A 50 -18.98 -9.74 -0.36
CA LEU A 50 -18.14 -10.41 -1.35
C LEU A 50 -16.73 -9.81 -1.34
N ILE A 51 -16.59 -8.49 -1.54
CA ILE A 51 -15.27 -7.85 -1.59
C ILE A 51 -14.47 -8.10 -0.31
N LYS A 52 -15.09 -7.95 0.86
CA LYS A 52 -14.42 -8.13 2.16
C LYS A 52 -14.00 -9.57 2.38
N GLN A 53 -14.86 -10.53 2.04
CA GLN A 53 -14.55 -11.96 2.11
C GLN A 53 -13.38 -12.32 1.21
N GLN A 54 -13.47 -11.96 -0.07
CA GLN A 54 -12.47 -12.31 -1.08
C GLN A 54 -11.12 -11.66 -0.74
N ASN A 55 -11.11 -10.39 -0.31
CA ASN A 55 -9.89 -9.73 0.14
C ASN A 55 -9.24 -10.45 1.33
N GLN A 56 -10.03 -10.87 2.32
CA GLN A 56 -9.50 -11.57 3.49
C GLN A 56 -8.95 -12.95 3.14
N ILE A 57 -9.65 -13.70 2.29
CA ILE A 57 -9.19 -15.00 1.78
C ILE A 57 -7.91 -14.84 0.95
N ALA A 58 -7.85 -13.82 0.09
CA ALA A 58 -6.66 -13.51 -0.70
C ALA A 58 -5.42 -13.30 0.17
N HIS A 59 -5.57 -12.54 1.27
CA HIS A 59 -4.48 -12.34 2.24
C HIS A 59 -4.08 -13.62 3.00
N ILE A 60 -5.04 -14.48 3.35
CA ILE A 60 -4.74 -15.78 3.96
C ILE A 60 -3.85 -16.60 3.02
N TYR A 61 -4.22 -16.71 1.74
CA TYR A 61 -3.40 -17.41 0.76
C TYR A 61 -2.04 -16.74 0.54
N TRP A 62 -2.01 -15.40 0.48
CA TRP A 62 -0.77 -14.64 0.30
C TRP A 62 0.26 -14.94 1.38
N ILE A 63 -0.15 -14.90 2.65
CA ILE A 63 0.72 -15.14 3.81
C ILE A 63 1.19 -16.59 3.86
N SER A 64 0.43 -17.51 3.28
CA SER A 64 0.80 -18.92 3.14
C SER A 64 1.54 -19.24 1.83
N GLU A 65 2.05 -18.23 1.12
CA GLU A 65 2.80 -18.35 -0.13
C GLU A 65 2.05 -19.08 -1.27
N GLN A 66 0.72 -19.18 -1.16
CA GLN A 66 -0.17 -19.75 -2.17
C GLN A 66 -0.60 -18.67 -3.16
N HIS A 67 0.37 -18.19 -3.95
CA HIS A 67 0.19 -17.00 -4.78
C HIS A 67 -0.86 -17.15 -5.89
N GLU A 68 -1.02 -18.33 -6.48
CA GLU A 68 -2.01 -18.58 -7.55
C GLU A 68 -3.44 -18.38 -7.03
N GLN A 69 -3.76 -18.97 -5.88
CA GLN A 69 -5.05 -18.82 -5.21
C GLN A 69 -5.25 -17.37 -4.74
N SER A 70 -4.21 -16.76 -4.17
CA SER A 70 -4.26 -15.36 -3.73
C SER A 70 -4.61 -14.40 -4.87
N ILE A 71 -3.97 -14.58 -6.04
CA ILE A 71 -4.25 -13.79 -7.25
C ILE A 71 -5.71 -13.91 -7.63
N HIS A 72 -6.25 -15.13 -7.75
CA HIS A 72 -7.65 -15.35 -8.13
C HIS A 72 -8.62 -14.54 -7.25
N HIS A 73 -8.41 -14.54 -5.94
CA HIS A 73 -9.24 -13.78 -5.01
C HIS A 73 -9.05 -12.26 -5.11
N PHE A 74 -7.82 -11.78 -5.32
CA PHE A 74 -7.60 -10.34 -5.56
C PHE A 74 -8.17 -9.85 -6.89
N GLU A 75 -8.21 -10.69 -7.92
CA GLU A 75 -8.87 -10.36 -9.20
C GLU A 75 -10.35 -10.09 -8.97
N ILE A 76 -11.03 -10.96 -8.21
CA ILE A 76 -12.44 -10.75 -7.84
C ILE A 76 -12.62 -9.42 -7.10
N VAL A 77 -11.73 -9.09 -6.15
CA VAL A 77 -11.79 -7.83 -5.40
C VAL A 77 -11.71 -6.62 -6.33
N VAL A 78 -10.72 -6.58 -7.22
CA VAL A 78 -10.52 -5.46 -8.15
C VAL A 78 -11.66 -5.37 -9.17
N GLU A 79 -12.17 -6.50 -9.65
CA GLU A 79 -13.25 -6.54 -10.65
C GLU A 79 -14.64 -6.26 -10.05
N SER A 80 -14.77 -6.25 -8.71
CA SER A 80 -16.05 -6.01 -8.01
C SER A 80 -16.25 -4.57 -7.54
N MET A 81 -15.28 -3.67 -7.72
CA MET A 81 -15.40 -2.27 -7.28
C MET A 81 -14.66 -1.31 -8.20
N GLU A 82 -15.15 -0.07 -8.27
CA GLU A 82 -14.42 1.03 -8.90
C GLU A 82 -13.34 1.56 -7.95
N VAL A 83 -12.29 2.17 -8.51
CA VAL A 83 -11.19 2.70 -7.72
C VAL A 83 -11.63 3.79 -6.73
N GLU A 84 -12.63 4.60 -7.04
CA GLU A 84 -13.17 5.64 -6.16
C GLU A 84 -14.00 5.09 -4.99
N ASP A 85 -14.45 3.83 -5.06
CA ASP A 85 -15.28 3.23 -4.01
C ASP A 85 -14.48 3.02 -2.73
N TYR A 86 -13.26 2.47 -2.87
CA TYR A 86 -12.32 2.33 -1.78
C TYR A 86 -10.86 2.36 -2.27
N PRO A 87 -10.29 3.55 -2.54
CA PRO A 87 -8.99 3.70 -3.20
C PRO A 87 -7.84 2.92 -2.56
N SER A 88 -7.74 2.91 -1.23
CA SER A 88 -6.65 2.21 -0.53
C SER A 88 -6.74 0.69 -0.63
N LEU A 89 -7.94 0.12 -0.56
CA LEU A 89 -8.17 -1.31 -0.77
C LEU A 89 -7.87 -1.70 -2.22
N TYR A 90 -8.36 -0.89 -3.17
CA TYR A 90 -8.14 -1.11 -4.60
C TYR A 90 -6.65 -1.05 -4.96
N PHE A 91 -5.93 -0.04 -4.45
CA PHE A 91 -4.48 0.07 -4.57
C PHE A 91 -3.77 -1.18 -4.03
N LEU A 92 -4.11 -1.62 -2.82
CA LEU A 92 -3.46 -2.77 -2.18
C LEU A 92 -3.69 -4.05 -2.98
N ALA A 93 -4.92 -4.30 -3.42
CA ALA A 93 -5.25 -5.47 -4.24
C ALA A 93 -4.50 -5.46 -5.58
N LEU A 94 -4.50 -4.32 -6.30
CA LEU A 94 -3.72 -4.17 -7.53
C LEU A 94 -2.23 -4.42 -7.30
N ASN A 95 -1.68 -3.88 -6.22
CA ASN A 95 -0.27 -4.03 -5.89
C ASN A 95 0.12 -5.51 -5.69
N LEU A 96 -0.74 -6.26 -4.99
CA LEU A 96 -0.54 -7.69 -4.76
C LEU A 96 -0.78 -8.53 -6.03
N LEU A 97 -1.69 -8.12 -6.92
CA LEU A 97 -1.85 -8.73 -8.24
C LEU A 97 -0.60 -8.57 -9.11
N ILE A 98 0.00 -7.38 -9.15
CA ILE A 98 1.23 -7.11 -9.90
C ILE A 98 2.36 -7.99 -9.36
N ARG A 99 2.58 -7.99 -8.04
CA ARG A 99 3.65 -8.78 -7.41
C ARG A 99 3.43 -10.28 -7.51
N GLY A 100 2.22 -10.75 -7.23
CA GLY A 100 1.87 -12.17 -7.31
C GLY A 100 2.11 -12.72 -8.71
N ASN A 101 1.65 -12.01 -9.75
CA ASN A 101 1.89 -12.42 -11.12
C ASN A 101 3.38 -12.41 -11.50
N ARG A 102 4.16 -11.44 -11.02
CA ARG A 102 5.61 -11.42 -11.21
C ARG A 102 6.31 -12.62 -10.56
N ILE A 103 5.97 -12.96 -9.31
CA ILE A 103 6.53 -14.13 -8.61
C ILE A 103 6.31 -15.41 -9.40
N LEU A 104 5.13 -15.55 -10.03
CA LEU A 104 4.79 -16.69 -10.89
C LEU A 104 5.30 -16.56 -12.34
N SER A 105 6.10 -15.52 -12.65
CA SER A 105 6.58 -15.20 -14.01
C SER A 105 5.46 -14.96 -15.04
N ASN A 106 4.25 -14.64 -14.58
CA ASN A 106 3.09 -14.27 -15.40
C ASN A 106 3.16 -12.79 -15.83
N TYR A 107 4.25 -12.40 -16.49
CA TYR A 107 4.56 -10.98 -16.76
C TYR A 107 3.48 -10.25 -17.54
N LYS A 108 2.81 -10.90 -18.51
CA LYS A 108 1.70 -10.28 -19.27
C LYS A 108 0.52 -9.90 -18.38
N ALA A 109 0.19 -10.73 -17.39
CA ALA A 109 -0.85 -10.42 -16.43
C ALA A 109 -0.42 -9.29 -15.50
N ALA A 110 0.84 -9.31 -15.03
CA ALA A 110 1.38 -8.19 -14.26
C ALA A 110 1.32 -6.86 -15.03
N GLU A 111 1.60 -6.86 -16.35
CA GLU A 111 1.47 -5.67 -17.21
C GLU A 111 0.04 -5.15 -17.31
N LYS A 112 -0.97 -6.04 -17.41
CA LYS A 112 -2.40 -5.65 -17.35
C LYS A 112 -2.67 -4.87 -16.06
N TRP A 113 -2.24 -5.39 -14.92
CA TRP A 113 -2.50 -4.77 -13.62
C TRP A 113 -1.71 -3.47 -13.41
N VAL A 114 -0.48 -3.37 -13.94
CA VAL A 114 0.28 -2.11 -13.95
C VAL A 114 -0.43 -1.04 -14.78
N ALA A 115 -0.95 -1.39 -15.96
CA ALA A 115 -1.67 -0.44 -16.80
C ALA A 115 -2.88 0.14 -16.06
N LEU A 116 -3.67 -0.72 -15.41
CA LEU A 116 -4.82 -0.31 -14.60
C LEU A 116 -4.42 0.57 -13.40
N ALA A 117 -3.29 0.25 -12.74
CA ALA A 117 -2.75 1.06 -11.65
C ALA A 117 -2.31 2.46 -12.12
N PHE A 118 -1.72 2.57 -13.32
CA PHE A 118 -1.30 3.86 -13.88
C PHE A 118 -2.47 4.69 -14.42
N GLU A 119 -3.50 4.06 -14.98
CA GLU A 119 -4.76 4.74 -15.33
C GLU A 119 -5.44 5.35 -14.09
N SER A 120 -5.31 4.67 -12.95
CA SER A 120 -5.84 5.11 -11.65
C SER A 120 -4.93 6.07 -10.87
N SER A 121 -3.78 6.45 -11.42
CA SER A 121 -2.73 7.18 -10.67
C SER A 121 -3.18 8.56 -10.15
N GLY A 122 -4.16 9.20 -10.79
CA GLY A 122 -4.73 10.46 -10.32
C GLY A 122 -5.57 10.36 -9.04
N ILE A 123 -5.93 9.15 -8.61
CA ILE A 123 -6.71 8.89 -7.40
C ILE A 123 -5.81 8.46 -6.24
N PHE A 124 -4.73 7.76 -6.55
CA PHE A 124 -3.75 7.33 -5.56
C PHE A 124 -2.87 8.49 -5.11
N ASN A 125 -2.40 8.41 -3.86
CA ASN A 125 -1.42 9.37 -3.39
C ASN A 125 -0.03 9.11 -4.00
N PRO A 126 0.91 10.08 -3.96
CA PRO A 126 2.21 9.90 -4.60
C PRO A 126 3.05 8.75 -4.00
N ALA A 127 2.88 8.41 -2.72
CA ALA A 127 3.57 7.26 -2.13
C ALA A 127 3.06 5.92 -2.66
N GLU A 128 1.75 5.80 -2.89
CA GLU A 128 1.13 4.65 -3.55
C GLU A 128 1.58 4.54 -5.01
N ASN A 129 1.58 5.65 -5.74
CA ASN A 129 2.09 5.70 -7.12
C ASN A 129 3.58 5.31 -7.19
N LEU A 130 4.40 5.73 -6.23
CA LEU A 130 5.80 5.32 -6.13
C LEU A 130 5.96 3.81 -5.90
N ILE A 131 5.05 3.19 -5.14
CA ILE A 131 5.04 1.73 -4.96
C ILE A 131 4.72 1.04 -6.29
N ASN A 132 3.68 1.48 -7.01
CA ASN A 132 3.33 0.91 -8.30
C ASN A 132 4.45 1.07 -9.35
N LEU A 133 5.09 2.24 -9.38
CA LEU A 133 6.26 2.47 -10.23
C LEU A 133 7.42 1.55 -9.89
N ASN A 134 7.68 1.29 -8.60
CA ASN A 134 8.72 0.35 -8.19
C ASN A 134 8.40 -1.07 -8.66
N ASP A 135 7.16 -1.51 -8.49
CA ASP A 135 6.74 -2.84 -8.93
C ASP A 135 6.77 -2.99 -10.47
N TYR A 136 6.50 -1.91 -11.20
CA TYR A 136 6.72 -1.85 -12.66
C TYR A 136 8.21 -1.89 -13.04
N ALA A 137 9.07 -1.15 -12.34
CA ALA A 137 10.51 -1.17 -12.59
C ALA A 137 11.12 -2.57 -12.40
N ASP A 138 10.65 -3.30 -11.39
CA ASP A 138 11.08 -4.67 -11.17
C ASP A 138 10.48 -5.63 -12.21
N LEU A 139 9.21 -5.47 -12.60
CA LEU A 139 8.61 -6.21 -13.73
C LEU A 139 9.44 -6.08 -15.01
N LEU A 140 9.86 -4.85 -15.35
CA LEU A 140 10.68 -4.58 -16.54
C LEU A 140 12.05 -5.27 -16.44
N THR A 141 12.65 -5.23 -15.24
CA THR A 141 13.94 -5.88 -14.97
C THR A 141 13.84 -7.40 -15.14
N GLU A 142 12.80 -8.03 -14.58
CA GLU A 142 12.57 -9.47 -14.62
C GLU A 142 12.18 -9.96 -16.02
N SER A 143 11.38 -9.17 -16.74
CA SER A 143 10.90 -9.50 -18.08
C SER A 143 11.88 -9.13 -19.20
N GLY A 144 12.95 -8.37 -18.89
CA GLY A 144 13.92 -7.88 -19.87
C GLY A 144 13.38 -6.77 -20.78
N LYS A 145 12.31 -6.08 -20.37
CA LYS A 145 11.70 -4.99 -21.13
C LYS A 145 12.30 -3.62 -20.75
N VAL A 146 12.11 -2.66 -21.66
CA VAL A 146 12.56 -1.27 -21.48
C VAL A 146 11.43 -0.43 -20.91
N PHE A 147 11.78 0.58 -20.10
CA PHE A 147 10.83 1.52 -19.52
C PHE A 147 10.11 2.34 -20.61
N GLU A 148 8.78 2.45 -20.51
CA GLU A 148 7.99 3.22 -21.45
C GLU A 148 7.98 4.72 -21.09
N ASN A 149 8.50 5.56 -21.99
CA ASN A 149 8.62 7.00 -21.79
C ASN A 149 7.30 7.72 -21.46
N LYS A 150 6.15 7.14 -21.83
CA LYS A 150 4.83 7.69 -21.50
C LYS A 150 4.56 7.79 -19.98
N HIS A 151 5.30 7.02 -19.17
CA HIS A 151 5.18 7.03 -17.71
C HIS A 151 6.16 7.99 -17.00
N MET A 152 7.06 8.64 -17.75
CA MET A 152 7.99 9.64 -17.19
C MET A 152 7.29 10.79 -16.46
N PRO A 153 6.16 11.35 -16.96
CA PRO A 153 5.44 12.40 -16.25
C PRO A 153 4.98 12.00 -14.85
N LEU A 154 4.61 10.72 -14.64
CA LEU A 154 4.22 10.23 -13.32
C LEU A 154 5.40 10.26 -12.34
N ILE A 155 6.59 9.84 -12.78
CA ILE A 155 7.81 9.93 -11.94
C ILE A 155 8.09 11.38 -11.57
N GLN A 156 8.05 12.28 -12.56
CA GLN A 156 8.31 13.70 -12.33
C GLN A 156 7.30 14.33 -11.36
N SER A 157 6.00 14.00 -11.49
CA SER A 157 4.98 14.50 -10.58
C SER A 157 5.26 14.10 -9.12
N ILE A 158 5.72 12.89 -8.87
CA ILE A 158 6.08 12.43 -7.51
C ILE A 158 7.31 13.18 -7.01
N ILE A 159 8.32 13.41 -7.86
CA ILE A 159 9.50 14.20 -7.50
C ILE A 159 9.09 15.59 -7.06
N ASP A 160 8.26 16.26 -7.85
CA ASP A 160 7.83 17.64 -7.63
C ASP A 160 6.93 17.75 -6.39
N GLU A 161 5.96 16.86 -6.23
CA GLU A 161 5.00 16.89 -5.12
C GLU A 161 5.63 16.55 -3.77
N TYR A 162 6.52 15.55 -3.71
CA TYR A 162 7.17 15.15 -2.46
C TYR A 162 8.47 15.91 -2.21
N GLY A 163 8.99 16.63 -3.21
CA GLY A 163 10.26 17.34 -3.12
C GLY A 163 11.44 16.38 -2.95
N PHE A 164 11.50 15.33 -3.78
CA PHE A 164 12.64 14.43 -3.83
C PHE A 164 13.88 15.17 -4.40
N PRO A 165 15.09 14.90 -3.89
CA PRO A 165 16.32 15.50 -4.43
C PRO A 165 16.76 14.89 -5.77
N GLU A 166 16.25 13.71 -6.12
CA GLU A 166 16.60 13.01 -7.36
C GLU A 166 16.27 13.82 -8.61
N LYS A 167 17.16 13.72 -9.60
CA LYS A 167 16.88 14.17 -10.97
C LYS A 167 16.45 12.97 -11.81
N LEU A 168 15.47 13.19 -12.67
CA LEU A 168 14.97 12.16 -13.57
C LEU A 168 15.95 11.97 -14.74
N GLU A 169 16.82 10.96 -14.62
CA GLU A 169 17.78 10.56 -15.65
C GLU A 169 17.44 9.17 -16.18
N ASP A 170 17.88 8.11 -15.49
CA ASP A 170 17.44 6.74 -15.75
C ASP A 170 16.19 6.42 -14.92
N PRO A 171 15.02 6.16 -15.53
CA PRO A 171 13.76 6.04 -14.79
C PRO A 171 13.77 4.91 -13.76
N ILE A 172 14.34 3.75 -14.09
CA ILE A 172 14.39 2.60 -13.18
C ILE A 172 15.25 2.93 -11.95
N THR A 173 16.43 3.51 -12.17
CA THR A 173 17.35 3.91 -11.10
C THR A 173 16.76 5.03 -10.25
N THR A 174 16.13 6.03 -10.88
CA THR A 174 15.45 7.13 -10.18
C THR A 174 14.31 6.59 -9.30
N ILE A 175 13.42 5.74 -9.83
CA ILE A 175 12.33 5.11 -9.06
C ILE A 175 12.88 4.35 -7.85
N ARG A 176 13.92 3.53 -8.05
CA ARG A 176 14.54 2.73 -6.97
C ARG A 176 15.20 3.61 -5.92
N SER A 177 15.88 4.68 -6.31
CA SER A 177 16.47 5.66 -5.39
C SER A 177 15.38 6.32 -4.54
N MET A 178 14.36 6.87 -5.20
CA MET A 178 13.22 7.51 -4.53
C MET A 178 12.54 6.55 -3.56
N ARG A 179 12.27 5.30 -3.98
CA ARG A 179 11.64 4.29 -3.12
C ARG A 179 12.47 4.00 -1.88
N LYS A 180 13.79 3.84 -2.05
CA LYS A 180 14.72 3.57 -0.96
C LYS A 180 14.80 4.75 0.01
N SER A 181 14.96 5.98 -0.49
CA SER A 181 15.01 7.18 0.35
C SER A 181 13.68 7.38 1.09
N TYR A 182 12.55 7.21 0.39
CA TYR A 182 11.22 7.29 1.01
C TYR A 182 11.06 6.31 2.17
N GLN A 183 11.38 5.03 1.97
CA GLN A 183 11.27 4.01 3.04
C GLN A 183 12.19 4.33 4.22
N TYR A 184 13.41 4.80 3.97
CA TYR A 184 14.34 5.19 5.02
C TYR A 184 13.76 6.31 5.89
N TRP A 185 13.30 7.40 5.26
CA TRP A 185 12.79 8.57 5.97
C TRP A 185 11.43 8.32 6.63
N ALA A 186 10.54 7.55 5.99
CA ALA A 186 9.27 7.12 6.57
C ALA A 186 9.49 6.30 7.84
N ARG A 187 10.41 5.32 7.81
CA ARG A 187 10.75 4.51 8.99
C ARG A 187 11.37 5.37 10.09
N LYS A 188 12.30 6.26 9.76
CA LYS A 188 12.91 7.18 10.74
C LYS A 188 11.87 8.06 11.42
N LEU A 189 10.88 8.55 10.67
CA LEU A 189 9.78 9.33 11.22
C LEU A 189 8.93 8.47 12.16
N GLY A 190 8.53 7.27 11.74
CA GLY A 190 7.73 6.36 12.58
C GLY A 190 8.45 5.96 13.88
N GLU A 191 9.75 5.64 13.82
CA GLU A 191 10.57 5.35 15.00
C GLU A 191 10.62 6.54 15.97
N MET A 192 10.72 7.76 15.44
CA MET A 192 10.72 8.98 16.22
C MET A 192 9.36 9.25 16.86
N GLU A 193 8.26 9.08 16.13
CA GLU A 193 6.90 9.28 16.64
C GLU A 193 6.55 8.26 17.74
N LEU A 194 6.93 6.99 17.57
CA LEU A 194 6.71 5.97 18.60
C LEU A 194 7.43 6.30 19.91
N LYS A 195 8.68 6.76 19.84
CA LYS A 195 9.46 7.17 21.02
C LYS A 195 8.91 8.44 21.67
N SER A 196 8.21 9.27 20.90
CA SER A 196 7.75 10.58 21.39
C SER A 196 6.74 10.48 22.52
N ALA A 197 5.98 9.39 22.59
CA ALA A 197 5.00 9.13 23.65
C ALA A 197 5.65 8.92 25.04
N GLU A 198 6.91 8.47 25.07
CA GLU A 198 7.66 8.15 26.29
C GLU A 198 8.75 9.19 26.61
N SER A 199 8.96 10.15 25.71
CA SER A 199 10.07 11.12 25.78
C SER A 199 9.64 12.47 26.35
N SER A 200 10.58 13.23 26.91
CA SER A 200 10.31 14.59 27.37
C SER A 200 10.01 15.55 26.21
N LEU A 201 9.34 16.67 26.48
CA LEU A 201 9.08 17.70 25.46
C LEU A 201 10.39 18.20 24.80
N THR A 202 11.44 18.39 25.61
CA THR A 202 12.76 18.82 25.12
C THR A 202 13.37 17.79 24.17
N ASP A 203 13.32 16.51 24.52
CA ASP A 203 13.85 15.42 23.68
C ASP A 203 13.08 15.32 22.35
N ASN A 204 11.76 15.49 22.42
CA ASN A 204 10.89 15.52 21.24
C ASN A 204 11.24 16.68 20.31
N ILE A 205 11.41 17.90 20.85
CA ILE A 205 11.85 19.07 20.07
C ILE A 205 13.19 18.80 19.37
N LEU A 206 14.18 18.28 20.10
CA LEU A 206 15.50 17.97 19.54
C LEU A 206 15.43 16.90 18.44
N ALA A 207 14.60 15.87 18.61
CA ALA A 207 14.41 14.83 17.62
C ALA A 207 13.83 15.39 16.30
N TYR A 208 12.79 16.21 16.37
CA TYR A 208 12.19 16.84 15.19
C TYR A 208 13.13 17.85 14.52
N GLU A 209 13.92 18.61 15.29
CA GLU A 209 14.96 19.50 14.73
C GLU A 209 16.03 18.73 13.96
N ASN A 210 16.51 17.63 14.54
CA ASN A 210 17.52 16.78 13.88
C ASN A 210 16.96 16.11 12.63
N TYR A 211 15.71 15.63 12.67
CA TYR A 211 15.03 15.06 11.52
C TYR A 211 14.89 16.10 10.39
N THR A 212 14.42 17.31 10.71
CA THR A 212 14.24 18.39 9.73
C THR A 212 15.55 18.80 9.05
N LYS A 213 16.66 18.83 9.80
CA LYS A 213 18.00 19.18 9.26
C LYS A 213 18.58 18.10 8.35
N SER A 214 18.23 16.84 8.57
CA SER A 214 18.87 15.69 7.90
C SER A 214 18.02 15.10 6.77
N CYS A 215 16.69 15.22 6.85
CA CYS A 215 15.79 14.70 5.83
C CYS A 215 15.92 15.48 4.52
N GLU A 216 16.16 14.78 3.42
CA GLU A 216 16.29 15.41 2.10
C GLU A 216 14.95 15.61 1.38
N ILE A 217 13.95 14.79 1.71
CA ILE A 217 12.63 14.81 1.08
C ILE A 217 11.81 15.98 1.63
N GLY A 218 11.35 16.86 0.74
CA GLY A 218 10.60 18.07 1.07
C GLY A 218 9.35 17.80 1.92
N TRP A 219 8.53 16.82 1.54
CA TRP A 219 7.30 16.46 2.26
C TRP A 219 7.56 16.10 3.72
N PHE A 220 8.53 15.20 3.97
CA PHE A 220 8.87 14.77 5.32
C PHE A 220 9.47 15.90 6.17
N ARG A 221 10.31 16.76 5.57
CA ARG A 221 10.82 17.95 6.25
C ARG A 221 9.69 18.91 6.65
N ASN A 222 8.75 19.16 5.75
CA ASN A 222 7.63 20.06 6.00
C ASN A 222 6.72 19.50 7.11
N TYR A 223 6.43 18.20 7.05
CA TYR A 223 5.69 17.51 8.11
C TYR A 223 6.39 17.66 9.48
N ALA A 224 7.69 17.35 9.53
CA ALA A 224 8.47 17.45 10.77
C ALA A 224 8.56 18.89 11.30
N SER A 225 8.72 19.87 10.41
CA SER A 225 8.75 21.30 10.77
C SER A 225 7.41 21.75 11.37
N ASN A 226 6.29 21.37 10.76
CA ASN A 226 4.96 21.70 11.27
C ASN A 226 4.69 21.03 12.63
N SER A 227 5.16 19.81 12.83
CA SER A 227 5.09 19.13 14.13
C SER A 227 5.97 19.79 15.19
N LEU A 228 7.18 20.23 14.82
CA LEU A 228 8.07 20.99 15.68
C LEU A 228 7.44 22.31 16.16
N ASP A 229 6.82 23.07 15.24
CA ASP A 229 6.16 24.32 15.57
C ASP A 229 5.02 24.12 16.57
N ARG A 230 4.22 23.06 16.38
CA ARG A 230 3.16 22.67 17.32
C ARG A 230 3.70 22.30 18.71
N LEU A 231 4.85 21.64 18.78
CA LEU A 231 5.49 21.30 20.05
C LEU A 231 6.04 22.53 20.76
N LYS A 232 6.64 23.47 20.03
CA LYS A 232 7.18 24.73 20.57
C LYS A 232 6.10 25.70 21.04
N SER A 233 4.88 25.56 20.53
CA SER A 233 3.72 26.36 20.95
C SER A 233 2.98 25.83 22.19
N LYS A 234 3.38 24.68 22.73
CA LYS A 234 2.84 24.10 23.98
C LYS A 234 3.65 24.57 25.18
#